data_AF-A0A7V0VDY0-F1
#
_entry.id   AF-A0A7V0VDY0-F1
#
_cell.length_a   1.000
_cell.length_b   1.000
_cell.length_c   1.000
_cell.angle_alpha   90.00
_cell.angle_beta   90.00
_cell.angle_gamma   90.00
#
_symmetry.space_group_name_H-M   'P 1'
#
loop_
_entity.id
_entity.type
_entity.pdbx_description
1 polymer ?
#
loop_
_entity_poly.entity_id
_entity_poly.type
_entity_poly.pdbx_seq_one_letter_code
_entity_poly.pdbx_strand_id
1 'polypeptide(L)'
;MELYILIPLIVVFSVALFFIGWKLNSQVGKQSIASAERQAKKIIEEAEREANNIKREKLLEVKDEWFKKKQAFEQEVTNKKNNLQNYERQLKIREEAIDKKTEVLEKKEKQLHELENKLNEKIAEYEQKSQQLNQIIAEQTYRLEKIAGMTQEDAKKMLIENLINEAKIEAQQMIKQIRDEAKAEAKKEAQKIIVQAIQRSAADHSVETTVSVIQIQNEEMKGRIIGKEGRNIRAFEAATGVDVIVDDTPEAVILSAFDPFRREVAKVALERLIADGRIHPSRIEEVVEKVRIDLEDQILEDGENTLIELGIHGMHPELVKLIGKMKYRQSYGQNLLQHSKEVSVLAGIMAAELGLDPILAKRGAILHDIGKVLDKNSEGPHALLGAEVAKKYNEHPIVVNAIASHHEDVEMEHPIAAIVQAADAISGARPGARREPLESYVKRLEKLETLAKSFEGVAKTYAIQAGREVRVVVEHEKIDDIMAEKLAQEIASKIQEEMEFPGQIKVVVIREVRKIAFAK
;
A
#
# COMPACT_ATOMS: atom_id res chain seq x y z
N MET A 1 52.23 -42.71 -106.28
CA MET A 1 50.87 -43.26 -106.41
C MET A 1 50.22 -43.43 -105.02
N GLU A 2 50.48 -42.52 -104.06
CA GLU A 2 50.07 -42.69 -102.65
C GLU A 2 49.07 -41.63 -102.15
N LEU A 3 48.99 -40.45 -102.79
CA LEU A 3 48.13 -39.34 -102.31
C LEU A 3 46.65 -39.46 -102.71
N TYR A 4 46.36 -40.08 -103.86
CA TYR A 4 44.98 -40.18 -104.41
C TYR A 4 44.07 -41.15 -103.65
N ILE A 5 44.64 -42.08 -102.87
CA ILE A 5 43.88 -43.04 -102.04
C ILE A 5 43.72 -42.52 -100.60
N LEU A 6 44.68 -41.74 -100.10
CA LEU A 6 44.70 -41.25 -98.72
C LEU A 6 43.62 -40.19 -98.45
N ILE A 7 43.40 -39.27 -99.39
CA ILE A 7 42.43 -38.17 -99.26
C ILE A 7 40.98 -38.68 -99.10
N PRO A 8 40.44 -39.57 -99.96
CA PRO A 8 39.09 -40.08 -99.78
C PRO A 8 38.94 -40.90 -98.49
N LEU A 9 39.97 -41.62 -98.05
CA LEU A 9 39.95 -42.34 -96.77
C LEU A 9 39.83 -41.39 -95.57
N ILE A 10 40.57 -40.28 -95.58
CA ILE A 10 40.50 -39.25 -94.52
C ILE A 10 39.13 -38.56 -94.51
N VAL A 11 38.54 -38.28 -95.68
CA VAL A 11 37.20 -37.70 -95.78
C VAL A 11 36.15 -38.66 -95.21
N VAL A 12 36.19 -39.95 -95.58
CA VAL A 12 35.27 -40.96 -95.05
C VAL A 12 35.44 -41.11 -93.53
N PHE A 13 36.67 -41.14 -93.03
CA PHE A 13 36.94 -41.24 -91.60
C PHE A 13 36.48 -40.00 -90.82
N SER A 14 36.66 -38.80 -91.38
CA SER A 14 36.22 -37.53 -90.78
C SER A 14 34.69 -37.42 -90.74
N VAL A 15 34.01 -37.86 -91.81
CA VAL A 15 32.54 -37.95 -91.85
C VAL A 15 32.04 -38.97 -90.82
N ALA A 16 32.67 -40.14 -90.72
CA ALA A 16 32.33 -41.15 -89.71
C ALA A 16 32.50 -40.61 -88.28
N LEU A 17 33.61 -39.93 -87.97
CA LEU A 17 33.85 -39.29 -86.68
C LEU A 17 32.83 -38.19 -86.39
N PHE A 18 32.45 -37.39 -87.39
CA PHE A 18 31.41 -36.36 -87.23
C PHE A 18 30.05 -36.98 -86.90
N PHE A 19 29.64 -38.04 -87.60
CA PHE A 19 28.38 -38.74 -87.30
C PHE A 19 28.40 -39.42 -85.92
N ILE A 20 29.53 -40.01 -85.52
CA ILE A 20 29.70 -40.59 -84.18
C ILE A 20 29.63 -39.49 -83.11
N GLY A 21 30.34 -38.37 -83.30
CA GLY A 21 30.31 -37.22 -82.41
C GLY A 21 28.93 -36.58 -82.29
N TRP A 22 28.23 -36.40 -83.41
CA TRP A 22 26.85 -35.89 -83.42
C TRP A 22 25.88 -36.83 -82.71
N LYS A 23 26.01 -38.14 -82.92
CA LYS A 23 25.18 -39.15 -82.25
C LYS A 23 25.42 -39.21 -80.74
N LEU A 24 26.69 -39.14 -80.31
CA LEU A 24 27.07 -39.08 -78.89
C LEU A 24 26.58 -37.78 -78.24
N ASN A 25 26.76 -36.62 -78.89
CA ASN A 25 26.28 -35.34 -78.37
C ASN A 25 24.75 -35.30 -78.29
N SER A 26 24.04 -35.87 -79.29
CA SER A 26 22.58 -36.00 -79.26
C SER A 26 22.11 -36.94 -78.12
N GLN A 27 22.83 -38.02 -77.84
CA GLN A 27 22.51 -38.90 -76.72
C GLN A 27 22.78 -38.25 -75.36
N VAL A 28 23.91 -37.56 -75.18
CA VAL A 28 24.22 -36.82 -73.95
C VAL A 28 23.23 -35.69 -73.73
N GLY A 29 22.86 -34.94 -74.77
CA GLY A 29 21.81 -33.91 -74.70
C GLY A 29 20.45 -34.47 -74.29
N LYS A 30 20.03 -35.60 -74.87
CA LYS A 30 18.78 -36.29 -74.47
C LYS A 30 18.83 -36.79 -73.02
N GLN A 31 19.96 -37.32 -72.56
CA GLN A 31 20.12 -37.74 -71.17
C GLN A 31 20.11 -36.55 -70.21
N SER A 32 20.74 -35.43 -70.57
CA SER A 32 20.74 -34.19 -69.78
C SER A 32 19.34 -33.59 -69.64
N ILE A 33 18.55 -33.59 -70.73
CA ILE A 33 17.15 -33.13 -70.69
C ILE A 33 16.32 -34.09 -69.83
N ALA A 34 16.46 -35.40 -70.02
CA ALA A 34 15.73 -36.39 -69.23
C ALA A 34 16.12 -36.38 -67.73
N SER A 35 17.36 -35.98 -67.39
CA SER A 35 17.76 -35.77 -66.00
C SER A 35 17.19 -34.49 -65.41
N ALA A 36 17.15 -33.40 -66.20
CA ALA A 36 16.55 -32.13 -65.79
C ALA A 36 15.04 -32.28 -65.56
N GLU A 37 14.33 -33.00 -66.44
CA GLU A 37 12.90 -33.33 -66.26
C GLU A 37 12.66 -34.17 -65.00
N ARG A 38 13.52 -35.17 -64.73
CA ARG A 38 13.43 -35.96 -63.50
C ARG A 38 13.69 -35.13 -62.24
N GLN A 39 14.65 -34.21 -62.29
CA GLN A 39 14.92 -33.29 -61.18
C GLN A 39 13.75 -32.33 -60.96
N ALA A 40 13.23 -31.72 -62.03
CA ALA A 40 12.05 -30.86 -61.96
C ALA A 40 10.85 -31.60 -61.36
N LYS A 41 10.60 -32.84 -61.79
CA LYS A 41 9.52 -33.67 -61.24
C LYS A 41 9.74 -33.98 -59.76
N LYS A 42 10.97 -34.31 -59.35
CA LYS A 42 11.30 -34.53 -57.93
C LYS A 42 11.10 -33.28 -57.09
N ILE A 43 11.51 -32.11 -57.56
CA ILE A 43 11.32 -30.84 -56.86
C ILE A 43 9.83 -30.56 -56.65
N ILE A 44 8.99 -30.81 -57.67
CA ILE A 44 7.54 -30.65 -57.55
C ILE A 44 6.96 -31.65 -56.54
N GLU A 45 7.35 -32.94 -56.62
CA GLU A 45 6.89 -33.97 -55.68
C GLU A 45 7.32 -33.67 -54.23
N GLU A 46 8.53 -33.14 -54.02
CA GLU A 46 9.03 -32.71 -52.72
C GLU A 46 8.29 -31.47 -52.20
N ALA A 47 8.06 -30.46 -53.05
CA ALA A 47 7.29 -29.28 -52.69
C ALA A 47 5.84 -29.62 -52.36
N GLU A 48 5.20 -30.54 -53.09
CA GLU A 48 3.86 -31.03 -52.76
C GLU A 48 3.83 -31.80 -51.44
N ARG A 49 4.86 -32.60 -51.14
CA ARG A 49 4.99 -33.28 -49.84
C ARG A 49 5.15 -32.29 -48.69
N GLU A 50 6.04 -31.31 -48.84
CA GLU A 50 6.26 -30.28 -47.83
C GLU A 50 5.00 -29.44 -47.61
N ALA A 51 4.32 -29.00 -48.68
CA ALA A 51 3.06 -28.27 -48.58
C ALA A 51 1.98 -29.07 -47.83
N ASN A 52 1.88 -30.38 -48.09
CA ASN A 52 0.95 -31.26 -47.38
C ASN A 52 1.34 -31.45 -45.90
N ASN A 53 2.64 -31.52 -45.59
CA ASN A 53 3.12 -31.61 -44.22
C ASN A 53 2.83 -30.32 -43.44
N ILE A 54 3.17 -29.16 -44.00
CA ILE A 54 2.88 -27.84 -43.42
C ILE A 54 1.37 -27.68 -43.19
N LYS A 55 0.54 -28.07 -44.16
CA LYS A 55 -0.91 -28.03 -44.02
C LYS A 55 -1.40 -28.91 -42.86
N ARG A 56 -0.86 -30.12 -42.70
CA ARG A 56 -1.21 -31.01 -41.59
C ARG A 56 -0.76 -30.45 -40.25
N GLU A 57 0.45 -29.93 -40.18
CA GLU A 57 1.00 -29.30 -38.97
C GLU A 57 0.16 -28.10 -38.53
N LYS A 58 -0.15 -27.19 -39.46
CA LYS A 58 -1.01 -26.03 -39.17
C LYS A 58 -2.43 -26.42 -38.78
N LEU A 59 -2.99 -27.48 -39.37
CA LEU A 59 -4.29 -28.00 -38.94
C LEU A 59 -4.25 -28.61 -37.54
N LEU A 60 -3.13 -29.21 -37.12
CA LEU A 60 -2.96 -29.71 -35.76
C LEU A 60 -2.80 -28.56 -34.75
N GLU A 61 -2.02 -27.54 -35.09
CA GLU A 61 -1.83 -26.34 -34.27
C GLU A 61 -3.18 -25.62 -34.03
N VAL A 62 -3.97 -25.41 -35.09
CA VAL A 62 -5.33 -24.84 -34.97
C VAL A 62 -6.24 -25.70 -34.10
N LYS A 63 -6.15 -27.03 -34.20
CA LYS A 63 -6.93 -27.93 -33.33
C LYS A 63 -6.49 -27.83 -31.87
N ASP A 64 -5.19 -27.76 -31.59
CA ASP A 64 -4.65 -27.62 -30.23
C ASP A 64 -5.08 -26.28 -29.61
N GLU A 65 -4.95 -25.18 -30.36
CA GLU A 65 -5.43 -23.87 -29.90
C GLU A 65 -6.94 -23.86 -29.66
N TRP A 66 -7.72 -24.48 -30.55
CA TRP A 66 -9.16 -24.58 -30.38
C TRP A 66 -9.53 -25.39 -29.13
N PHE A 67 -8.83 -26.50 -28.86
CA PHE A 67 -9.04 -27.29 -27.64
C PHE A 67 -8.68 -26.50 -26.38
N LYS A 68 -7.56 -25.77 -26.38
CA LYS A 68 -7.16 -24.90 -25.27
C LYS A 68 -8.19 -23.80 -25.02
N LYS A 69 -8.66 -23.11 -26.07
CA LYS A 69 -9.71 -22.09 -25.95
C LYS A 69 -11.02 -22.68 -25.46
N LYS A 70 -11.40 -23.86 -25.94
CA LYS A 70 -12.60 -24.58 -25.48
C LYS A 70 -12.51 -24.95 -24.01
N GLN A 71 -11.36 -25.48 -23.56
CA GLN A 71 -11.15 -25.84 -22.16
C GLN A 71 -11.18 -24.62 -21.24
N ALA A 72 -10.54 -23.52 -21.65
CA ALA A 72 -10.59 -22.25 -20.91
C ALA A 72 -12.03 -21.72 -20.81
N PHE A 73 -12.79 -21.78 -21.89
CA PHE A 73 -14.20 -21.39 -21.90
C PHE A 73 -15.07 -22.29 -20.99
N GLU A 74 -14.88 -23.61 -21.02
CA GLU A 74 -15.60 -24.56 -20.15
C GLU A 74 -15.29 -24.32 -18.66
N GLN A 75 -14.04 -24.00 -18.33
CA GLN A 75 -13.63 -23.59 -16.98
C GLN A 75 -14.27 -22.27 -16.57
N GLU A 76 -14.25 -21.25 -17.45
CA GLU A 76 -14.88 -19.95 -17.17
C GLU A 76 -16.39 -20.10 -16.92
N VAL A 77 -17.08 -20.91 -17.74
CA VAL A 77 -18.51 -21.19 -17.59
C VAL A 77 -18.78 -21.92 -16.27
N THR A 78 -17.94 -22.88 -15.89
CA THR A 78 -18.08 -23.61 -14.62
C THR A 78 -17.85 -22.69 -13.43
N ASN A 79 -16.84 -21.82 -13.49
CA ASN A 79 -16.57 -20.82 -12.45
C ASN A 79 -17.73 -19.82 -12.32
N LYS A 80 -18.25 -19.31 -13.44
CA LYS A 80 -19.44 -18.43 -13.44
C LYS A 80 -20.66 -19.13 -12.85
N LYS A 81 -20.88 -20.40 -13.18
CA LYS A 81 -21.98 -21.20 -12.63
C LYS A 81 -21.86 -21.39 -11.12
N ASN A 82 -20.66 -21.74 -10.63
CA ASN A 82 -20.40 -21.89 -9.20
C ASN A 82 -20.58 -20.58 -8.44
N ASN A 83 -20.10 -19.47 -9.01
CA ASN A 83 -20.30 -18.14 -8.43
C ASN A 83 -21.79 -17.77 -8.35
N LEU A 84 -22.56 -18.04 -9.42
CA LEU A 84 -23.99 -17.79 -9.44
C LEU A 84 -24.72 -18.62 -8.37
N GLN A 85 -24.38 -19.90 -8.21
CA GLN A 85 -24.95 -20.75 -7.16
C GLN A 85 -24.61 -20.27 -5.74
N ASN A 86 -23.40 -19.74 -5.54
CA ASN A 86 -23.00 -19.14 -4.26
C ASN A 86 -23.81 -17.87 -3.97
N TYR A 87 -24.02 -17.00 -4.98
CA TYR A 87 -24.87 -15.83 -4.84
C TYR A 87 -26.32 -16.20 -4.54
N GLU A 88 -26.90 -17.19 -5.23
CA GLU A 88 -28.25 -17.69 -4.94
C GLU A 88 -28.36 -18.21 -3.51
N ARG A 89 -27.36 -18.94 -3.02
CA ARG A 89 -27.34 -19.44 -1.64
C ARG A 89 -27.28 -18.31 -0.62
N GLN A 90 -26.45 -17.29 -0.86
CA GLN A 90 -26.37 -16.12 0.02
C GLN A 90 -27.66 -15.31 0.02
N LEU A 91 -28.28 -15.11 -1.14
CA LEU A 91 -29.58 -14.44 -1.27
C LEU A 91 -30.66 -15.18 -0.48
N LYS A 92 -30.72 -16.51 -0.61
CA LYS A 92 -31.69 -17.32 0.13
C LYS A 92 -31.51 -17.23 1.66
N ILE A 93 -30.26 -17.25 2.15
CA ILE A 93 -29.98 -17.06 3.58
C ILE A 93 -30.45 -15.67 4.05
N ARG A 94 -30.24 -14.64 3.22
CA ARG A 94 -30.67 -13.27 3.53
C ARG A 94 -32.20 -13.15 3.54
N GLU A 95 -32.88 -13.79 2.60
CA GLU A 95 -34.34 -13.87 2.55
C GLU A 95 -34.91 -14.54 3.81
N GLU A 96 -34.38 -15.71 4.19
CA GLU A 96 -34.77 -16.41 5.43
C GLU A 96 -34.51 -15.57 6.70
N ALA A 97 -33.45 -14.76 6.72
CA ALA A 97 -33.16 -13.86 7.83
C ALA A 97 -34.14 -12.67 7.89
N ILE A 98 -34.56 -12.15 6.73
CA ILE A 98 -35.56 -11.10 6.63
C ILE A 98 -36.91 -11.63 7.11
N ASP A 99 -37.33 -12.81 6.66
CA ASP A 99 -38.60 -13.43 7.08
C ASP A 99 -38.66 -13.63 8.59
N LYS A 100 -37.60 -14.14 9.21
CA LYS A 100 -37.50 -14.25 10.67
C LYS A 100 -37.63 -12.90 11.37
N LYS A 101 -37.04 -11.84 10.80
CA LYS A 101 -37.14 -10.49 11.37
C LYS A 101 -38.55 -9.94 11.25
N THR A 102 -39.22 -10.20 10.12
CA THR A 102 -40.63 -9.84 9.90
C THR A 102 -41.54 -10.55 10.89
N GLU A 103 -41.38 -11.85 11.11
CA GLU A 103 -42.16 -12.58 12.13
C GLU A 103 -41.97 -12.03 13.56
N VAL A 104 -40.75 -11.62 13.91
CA VAL A 104 -40.47 -10.99 15.21
C VAL A 104 -41.14 -9.63 15.31
N LEU A 105 -41.15 -8.85 14.23
CA LEU A 105 -41.82 -7.55 14.19
C LEU A 105 -43.33 -7.71 14.32
N GLU A 106 -43.95 -8.65 13.61
CA GLU A 106 -45.38 -8.93 13.72
C GLU A 106 -45.78 -9.38 15.14
N LYS A 107 -44.94 -10.20 15.80
CA LYS A 107 -45.16 -10.58 17.20
C LYS A 107 -45.09 -9.39 18.13
N LYS A 108 -44.12 -8.49 17.93
CA LYS A 108 -44.00 -7.27 18.73
C LYS A 108 -45.18 -6.34 18.50
N GLU A 109 -45.64 -6.19 17.26
CA GLU A 109 -46.80 -5.37 16.92
C GLU A 109 -48.06 -5.88 17.61
N LYS A 110 -48.30 -7.20 17.59
CA LYS A 110 -49.41 -7.82 18.34
C LYS A 110 -49.31 -7.57 19.84
N GLN A 111 -48.12 -7.73 20.43
CA GLN A 111 -47.90 -7.45 21.85
C GLN A 111 -48.15 -5.98 22.20
N LEU A 112 -47.74 -5.06 21.32
CA LEU A 112 -47.93 -3.64 21.50
C LEU A 112 -49.41 -3.28 21.44
N HIS A 113 -50.15 -3.88 20.51
CA HIS A 113 -51.59 -3.68 20.41
C HIS A 113 -52.36 -4.28 21.59
N GLU A 114 -51.95 -5.45 22.12
CA GLU A 114 -52.49 -5.99 23.37
C GLU A 114 -52.21 -5.08 24.57
N LEU A 115 -51.01 -4.49 24.64
CA LEU A 115 -50.64 -3.56 25.69
C LEU A 115 -51.46 -2.27 25.61
N GLU A 116 -51.67 -1.76 24.40
CA GLU A 116 -52.50 -0.57 24.12
C GLU A 116 -53.95 -0.82 24.54
N ASN A 117 -54.52 -1.98 24.22
CA ASN A 117 -55.85 -2.36 24.65
C ASN A 117 -55.95 -2.45 26.18
N LYS A 118 -54.98 -3.09 26.85
CA LYS A 118 -54.92 -3.14 28.32
C LYS A 118 -54.77 -1.76 28.94
N LEU A 119 -54.03 -0.86 28.31
CA LEU A 119 -53.85 0.51 28.77
C LEU A 119 -55.17 1.28 28.67
N ASN A 120 -55.87 1.15 27.54
CA ASN A 120 -57.18 1.76 27.33
C ASN A 120 -58.23 1.25 28.33
N GLU A 121 -58.24 -0.07 28.62
CA GLU A 121 -59.07 -0.66 29.68
C GLU A 121 -58.76 -0.05 31.05
N LYS A 122 -57.47 0.08 31.40
CA LYS A 122 -57.06 0.72 32.66
C LYS A 122 -57.44 2.19 32.73
N ILE A 123 -57.33 2.93 31.62
CA ILE A 123 -57.74 4.34 31.56
C ILE A 123 -59.24 4.44 31.83
N ALA A 124 -60.06 3.61 31.17
CA ALA A 124 -61.50 3.57 31.40
C ALA A 124 -61.85 3.16 32.85
N GLU A 125 -61.15 2.18 33.43
CA GLU A 125 -61.30 1.79 34.83
C GLU A 125 -60.93 2.95 35.77
N TYR A 126 -59.87 3.69 35.46
CA TYR A 126 -59.42 4.84 36.24
C TYR A 126 -60.41 6.00 36.16
N GLU A 127 -60.99 6.25 34.98
CA GLU A 127 -62.06 7.24 34.81
C GLU A 127 -63.30 6.87 35.63
N GLN A 128 -63.73 5.59 35.61
CA GLN A 128 -64.84 5.11 36.44
C GLN A 128 -64.54 5.24 37.92
N LYS A 129 -63.35 4.82 38.37
CA LYS A 129 -62.91 4.97 39.76
C LYS A 129 -62.83 6.44 40.16
N SER A 130 -62.36 7.32 39.29
CA SER A 130 -62.32 8.76 39.52
C SER A 130 -63.73 9.35 39.67
N GLN A 131 -64.68 8.95 38.82
CA GLN A 131 -66.09 9.34 38.97
C GLN A 131 -66.71 8.83 40.28
N GLN A 132 -66.49 7.56 40.63
CA GLN A 132 -66.94 6.98 41.90
C GLN A 132 -66.30 7.67 43.10
N LEU A 133 -65.00 7.95 43.04
CA LEU A 133 -64.27 8.66 44.07
C LEU A 133 -64.82 10.08 44.23
N ASN A 134 -65.11 10.79 43.14
CA ASN A 134 -65.74 12.11 43.19
C ASN A 134 -67.14 12.07 43.82
N GLN A 135 -67.93 11.02 43.54
CA GLN A 135 -69.22 10.81 44.20
C GLN A 135 -69.06 10.52 45.70
N ILE A 136 -68.11 9.65 46.08
CA ILE A 136 -67.80 9.34 47.48
C ILE A 136 -67.25 10.58 48.19
N ILE A 137 -66.38 11.37 47.56
CA ILE A 137 -65.87 12.63 48.11
C ILE A 137 -67.02 13.60 48.31
N ALA A 138 -67.95 13.74 47.37
CA ALA A 138 -69.13 14.59 47.55
C ALA A 138 -70.02 14.11 48.71
N GLU A 139 -70.22 12.80 48.83
CA GLU A 139 -71.02 12.20 49.91
C GLU A 139 -70.32 12.30 51.28
N GLN A 140 -69.01 12.07 51.33
CA GLN A 140 -68.19 12.23 52.53
C GLN A 140 -68.04 13.69 52.91
N THR A 141 -67.96 14.63 51.96
CA THR A 141 -67.98 16.07 52.21
C THR A 141 -69.30 16.47 52.84
N TYR A 142 -70.43 16.00 52.30
CA TYR A 142 -71.76 16.22 52.88
C TYR A 142 -71.91 15.61 54.29
N ARG A 143 -71.31 14.43 54.54
CA ARG A 143 -71.29 13.78 55.86
C ARG A 143 -70.32 14.45 56.84
N LEU A 144 -69.16 14.94 56.37
CA LEU A 144 -68.17 15.71 57.14
C LEU A 144 -68.71 17.08 57.52
N GLU A 145 -69.42 17.77 56.61
CA GLU A 145 -70.20 18.99 56.89
C GLU A 145 -71.24 18.77 57.99
N LYS A 146 -71.75 17.53 58.13
CA LYS A 146 -72.68 17.15 59.20
C LYS A 146 -72.04 16.69 60.51
N ILE A 147 -70.82 16.13 60.49
CA ILE A 147 -70.27 15.37 61.63
C ILE A 147 -69.03 16.04 62.24
N ALA A 148 -68.21 16.73 61.47
CA ALA A 148 -66.91 17.18 61.92
C ALA A 148 -66.83 18.70 61.95
N GLY A 149 -66.72 19.26 63.15
CA GLY A 149 -66.22 20.62 63.37
C GLY A 149 -64.73 20.76 63.04
N MET A 150 -64.31 20.28 61.87
CA MET A 150 -63.02 20.57 61.23
C MET A 150 -63.30 21.08 59.83
N THR A 151 -62.60 22.15 59.44
CA THR A 151 -62.84 22.85 58.17
C THR A 151 -62.28 22.04 56.99
N GLN A 152 -63.00 22.09 55.87
CA GLN A 152 -62.66 21.43 54.60
C GLN A 152 -61.24 21.79 54.08
N GLU A 153 -60.70 22.92 54.52
CA GLU A 153 -59.37 23.41 54.18
C GLU A 153 -58.22 22.57 54.78
N ASP A 154 -58.39 22.01 55.98
CA ASP A 154 -57.30 21.33 56.68
C ASP A 154 -57.04 19.93 56.10
N ALA A 155 -58.10 19.21 55.73
CA ALA A 155 -57.99 17.92 55.05
C ALA A 155 -57.40 18.06 53.63
N LYS A 156 -57.77 19.13 52.92
CA LYS A 156 -57.26 19.43 51.58
C LYS A 156 -55.77 19.79 51.63
N LYS A 157 -55.32 20.50 52.68
CA LYS A 157 -53.90 20.80 52.91
C LYS A 157 -53.05 19.55 53.08
N MET A 158 -53.44 18.61 53.96
CA MET A 158 -52.67 17.39 54.20
C MET A 158 -52.52 16.52 52.93
N LEU A 159 -53.58 16.39 52.13
CA LEU A 159 -53.54 15.58 50.90
C LEU A 159 -52.61 16.19 49.85
N ILE A 160 -52.68 17.52 49.69
CA ILE A 160 -51.79 18.27 48.78
C ILE A 160 -50.33 18.14 49.25
N GLU A 161 -50.07 18.17 50.55
CA GLU A 161 -48.72 18.08 51.10
C GLU A 161 -48.06 16.72 50.83
N ASN A 162 -48.82 15.63 50.93
CA ASN A 162 -48.33 14.28 50.63
C ASN A 162 -48.04 14.09 49.12
N LEU A 163 -48.94 14.53 48.24
CA LEU A 163 -48.73 14.49 46.79
C LEU A 163 -47.50 15.31 46.35
N ILE A 164 -47.29 16.48 46.97
CA ILE A 164 -46.11 17.31 46.71
C ILE A 164 -44.82 16.58 47.12
N ASN A 165 -44.83 15.85 48.23
CA ASN A 165 -43.66 15.11 48.69
C ASN A 165 -43.34 13.90 47.80
N GLU A 166 -44.35 13.15 47.35
CA GLU A 166 -44.17 12.02 46.43
C GLU A 166 -43.63 12.49 45.07
N ALA A 167 -44.25 13.53 44.49
CA ALA A 167 -43.80 14.12 43.23
C ALA A 167 -42.36 14.68 43.31
N LYS A 168 -41.94 15.20 44.47
CA LYS A 168 -40.55 15.64 44.69
C LYS A 168 -39.55 14.49 44.67
N ILE A 169 -39.91 13.32 45.23
CA ILE A 169 -39.02 12.16 45.28
C ILE A 169 -38.83 11.57 43.87
N GLU A 170 -39.91 11.41 43.10
CA GLU A 170 -39.83 10.94 41.72
C GLU A 170 -39.05 11.91 40.83
N ALA A 171 -39.30 13.22 40.96
CA ALA A 171 -38.56 14.23 40.23
C ALA A 171 -37.05 14.19 40.55
N GLN A 172 -36.67 13.96 41.80
CA GLN A 172 -35.26 13.81 42.20
C GLN A 172 -34.58 12.60 41.56
N GLN A 173 -35.27 11.45 41.49
CA GLN A 173 -34.74 10.25 40.83
C GLN A 173 -34.57 10.47 39.32
N MET A 174 -35.57 11.08 38.68
CA MET A 174 -35.50 11.39 37.25
C MET A 174 -34.39 12.41 36.93
N ILE A 175 -34.25 13.46 37.75
CA ILE A 175 -33.15 14.43 37.62
C ILE A 175 -31.78 13.75 37.77
N LYS A 176 -31.64 12.82 38.71
CA LYS A 176 -30.39 12.07 38.91
C LYS A 176 -30.06 11.21 37.68
N GLN A 177 -31.05 10.48 37.16
CA GLN A 177 -30.86 9.63 35.98
C GLN A 177 -30.47 10.46 34.74
N ILE A 178 -31.21 11.54 34.47
CA ILE A 178 -30.90 12.46 33.35
C ILE A 178 -29.48 13.03 33.50
N ARG A 179 -29.07 13.38 34.72
CA ARG A 179 -27.73 13.92 34.98
C ARG A 179 -26.63 12.88 34.76
N ASP A 180 -26.84 11.63 35.16
CA ASP A 180 -25.86 10.56 35.00
C ASP A 180 -25.73 10.15 33.53
N GLU A 181 -26.85 10.07 32.80
CA GLU A 181 -26.87 9.85 31.34
C GLU A 181 -26.17 11.01 30.60
N ALA A 182 -26.51 12.26 30.93
CA ALA A 182 -25.87 13.44 30.33
C ALA A 182 -24.35 13.48 30.58
N LYS A 183 -23.89 13.06 31.77
CA LYS A 183 -22.44 12.94 32.06
C LYS A 183 -21.77 11.85 31.24
N ALA A 184 -22.42 10.69 31.08
CA ALA A 184 -21.88 9.59 30.29
C ALA A 184 -21.76 9.96 28.81
N GLU A 185 -22.81 10.58 28.25
CA GLU A 185 -22.82 11.02 26.85
C GLU A 185 -21.82 12.17 26.64
N ALA A 186 -21.76 13.15 27.55
CA ALA A 186 -20.79 14.24 27.47
C ALA A 186 -19.34 13.73 27.50
N LYS A 187 -19.04 12.70 28.32
CA LYS A 187 -17.70 12.09 28.34
C LYS A 187 -17.36 11.43 27.00
N LYS A 188 -18.30 10.67 26.43
CA LYS A 188 -18.12 10.00 25.14
C LYS A 188 -17.93 11.00 24.01
N GLU A 189 -18.74 12.06 24.00
CA GLU A 189 -18.64 13.10 22.98
C GLU A 189 -17.36 13.92 23.12
N ALA A 190 -16.93 14.23 24.34
CA ALA A 190 -15.63 14.88 24.58
C ALA A 190 -14.46 14.04 24.06
N GLN A 191 -14.45 12.72 24.35
CA GLN A 191 -13.45 11.80 23.79
C GLN A 191 -13.46 11.81 22.26
N LYS A 192 -14.64 11.74 21.65
CA LYS A 192 -14.80 11.77 20.20
C LYS A 192 -14.28 13.07 19.57
N ILE A 193 -14.60 14.21 20.16
CA ILE A 193 -14.13 15.52 19.68
C ILE A 193 -12.61 15.62 19.76
N ILE A 194 -12.01 15.19 20.87
CA ILE A 194 -10.54 15.19 21.05
C ILE A 194 -9.89 14.31 19.98
N VAL A 195 -10.40 13.11 19.77
CA VAL A 195 -9.91 12.18 18.75
C VAL A 195 -10.02 12.78 17.33
N GLN A 196 -11.17 13.36 16.98
CA GLN A 196 -11.36 14.04 15.69
C GLN A 196 -10.47 15.28 15.51
N ALA A 197 -10.12 15.97 16.59
CA ALA A 197 -9.18 17.09 16.54
C ALA A 197 -7.75 16.62 16.26
N ILE A 198 -7.33 15.50 16.87
CA ILE A 198 -6.01 14.91 16.63
C ILE A 198 -5.90 14.42 15.18
N GLN A 199 -6.92 13.71 14.68
CA GLN A 199 -6.96 13.20 13.29
C GLN A 199 -6.76 14.31 12.24
N ARG A 200 -7.36 15.49 12.43
CA ARG A 200 -7.30 16.61 11.48
C ARG A 200 -5.97 17.37 11.45
N SER A 201 -5.07 17.10 12.39
CA SER A 201 -3.87 17.92 12.60
C SER A 201 -2.63 17.43 11.85
N ALA A 202 -2.71 16.36 11.05
CA ALA A 202 -1.56 15.75 10.39
C ALA A 202 -1.71 15.77 8.86
N ALA A 203 -0.69 16.27 8.16
CA ALA A 203 -0.64 16.34 6.70
C ALA A 203 0.40 15.37 6.13
N ASP A 204 0.06 14.73 5.01
CA ASP A 204 0.83 13.65 4.39
C ASP A 204 1.51 14.08 3.10
N HIS A 205 2.80 13.78 2.96
CA HIS A 205 3.54 13.79 1.69
C HIS A 205 4.57 12.64 1.64
N SER A 206 4.83 12.16 0.40
CA SER A 206 6.12 11.63 -0.12
C SER A 206 6.29 10.11 -0.41
N VAL A 207 7.49 9.77 -0.93
CA VAL A 207 7.84 8.70 -1.91
C VAL A 207 8.87 7.68 -1.35
N GLU A 208 8.91 6.45 -1.89
CA GLU A 208 9.74 5.30 -1.45
C GLU A 208 11.18 5.24 -2.04
N THR A 209 12.08 4.45 -1.43
CA THR A 209 13.45 4.16 -1.90
C THR A 209 13.70 2.65 -2.09
N THR A 210 14.37 2.25 -3.19
CA THR A 210 14.45 0.83 -3.65
C THR A 210 15.84 0.18 -3.60
N VAL A 211 16.88 0.86 -3.09
CA VAL A 211 18.29 0.43 -3.22
C VAL A 211 19.04 0.32 -1.88
N SER A 212 20.00 -0.60 -1.78
CA SER A 212 20.95 -0.73 -0.66
C SER A 212 22.39 -0.64 -1.16
N VAL A 213 23.26 0.09 -0.46
CA VAL A 213 24.66 0.32 -0.85
C VAL A 213 25.60 -0.39 0.12
N ILE A 214 26.57 -1.13 -0.40
CA ILE A 214 27.63 -1.82 0.38
C ILE A 214 28.97 -1.21 0.02
N GLN A 215 29.74 -0.83 1.03
CA GLN A 215 31.09 -0.33 0.87
C GLN A 215 32.11 -1.47 0.79
N ILE A 216 33.06 -1.35 -0.13
CA ILE A 216 34.10 -2.35 -0.39
C ILE A 216 35.47 -1.72 -0.12
N GLN A 217 36.35 -2.49 0.51
CA GLN A 217 37.65 -2.01 0.98
C GLN A 217 38.66 -1.69 -0.14
N ASN A 218 38.55 -2.34 -1.31
CA ASN A 218 39.41 -2.08 -2.48
C ASN A 218 38.81 -2.64 -3.79
N GLU A 219 39.36 -2.21 -4.94
CA GLU A 219 39.01 -2.67 -6.28
C GLU A 219 39.23 -4.20 -6.49
N GLU A 220 40.21 -4.80 -5.80
CA GLU A 220 40.46 -6.24 -5.88
C GLU A 220 39.25 -7.05 -5.41
N MET A 221 38.61 -6.61 -4.32
CA MET A 221 37.40 -7.24 -3.80
C MET A 221 36.22 -7.08 -4.75
N LYS A 222 36.09 -5.93 -5.43
CA LYS A 222 35.10 -5.73 -6.52
C LYS A 222 35.30 -6.76 -7.64
N GLY A 223 36.55 -7.01 -8.05
CA GLY A 223 36.91 -8.03 -9.03
C GLY A 223 36.57 -9.47 -8.60
N ARG A 224 36.72 -9.80 -7.32
CA ARG A 224 36.34 -11.11 -6.75
C ARG A 224 34.82 -11.30 -6.67
N ILE A 225 34.08 -10.23 -6.36
CA ILE A 225 32.62 -10.23 -6.34
C ILE A 225 32.08 -10.51 -7.74
N ILE A 226 32.62 -9.85 -8.78
CA ILE A 226 32.26 -10.10 -10.18
C ILE A 226 32.64 -11.53 -10.59
N GLY A 227 33.87 -11.93 -10.30
CA GLY A 227 34.43 -13.20 -10.75
C GLY A 227 34.73 -13.22 -12.26
N LYS A 228 35.42 -14.27 -12.73
CA LYS A 228 35.73 -14.42 -14.17
C LYS A 228 34.41 -14.51 -14.96
N GLU A 229 34.26 -13.64 -15.95
CA GLU A 229 33.06 -13.54 -16.81
C GLU A 229 31.75 -13.26 -16.06
N GLY A 230 31.81 -12.68 -14.85
CA GLY A 230 30.61 -12.40 -14.05
C GLY A 230 30.01 -13.63 -13.36
N ARG A 231 30.73 -14.76 -13.33
CA ARG A 231 30.23 -16.03 -12.77
C ARG A 231 29.77 -15.91 -11.32
N ASN A 232 30.47 -15.13 -10.50
CA ASN A 232 30.17 -15.02 -9.08
C ASN A 232 28.95 -14.13 -8.83
N ILE A 233 28.84 -13.00 -9.53
CA ILE A 233 27.63 -12.16 -9.50
C ILE A 233 26.41 -12.98 -9.92
N ARG A 234 26.46 -13.69 -11.05
CA ARG A 234 25.31 -14.48 -11.51
C ARG A 234 24.90 -15.57 -10.52
N ALA A 235 25.87 -16.23 -9.88
CA ALA A 235 25.58 -17.22 -8.84
C ALA A 235 24.93 -16.57 -7.60
N PHE A 236 25.41 -15.38 -7.23
CA PHE A 236 24.86 -14.61 -6.11
C PHE A 236 23.46 -14.09 -6.40
N GLU A 237 23.22 -13.50 -7.57
CA GLU A 237 21.90 -13.06 -8.05
C GLU A 237 20.92 -14.25 -8.11
N ALA A 238 21.37 -15.41 -8.60
CA ALA A 238 20.55 -16.61 -8.63
C ALA A 238 20.20 -17.15 -7.23
N ALA A 239 21.14 -17.14 -6.29
CA ALA A 239 20.94 -17.64 -4.93
C ALA A 239 20.04 -16.72 -4.07
N THR A 240 20.15 -15.40 -4.27
CA THR A 240 19.47 -14.38 -3.47
C THR A 240 18.22 -13.81 -4.13
N GLY A 241 18.13 -13.85 -5.46
CA GLY A 241 17.08 -13.21 -6.24
C GLY A 241 17.11 -11.68 -6.21
N VAL A 242 18.30 -11.09 -6.05
CA VAL A 242 18.54 -9.63 -6.13
C VAL A 242 19.37 -9.30 -7.36
N ASP A 243 19.29 -8.06 -7.83
CA ASP A 243 20.17 -7.53 -8.89
C ASP A 243 21.38 -6.84 -8.24
N VAL A 244 22.59 -7.21 -8.67
CA VAL A 244 23.83 -6.62 -8.18
C VAL A 244 24.35 -5.63 -9.21
N ILE A 245 24.21 -4.35 -8.92
CA ILE A 245 24.66 -3.26 -9.80
C ILE A 245 26.08 -2.88 -9.39
N VAL A 246 27.00 -3.07 -10.33
CA VAL A 246 28.41 -2.71 -10.21
C VAL A 246 28.71 -1.63 -11.24
N ASP A 247 28.79 -0.39 -10.80
CA ASP A 247 29.03 0.79 -11.65
C ASP A 247 30.46 1.32 -11.49
N ASP A 248 30.83 2.37 -12.22
CA ASP A 248 32.13 3.07 -12.13
C ASP A 248 32.34 3.80 -10.79
N THR A 249 31.36 3.74 -9.88
CA THR A 249 31.51 4.24 -8.51
C THR A 249 32.61 3.42 -7.80
N PRO A 250 33.72 4.06 -7.37
CA PRO A 250 34.77 3.37 -6.64
C PRO A 250 34.25 2.90 -5.28
N GLU A 251 34.74 1.75 -4.81
CA GLU A 251 34.53 1.26 -3.44
C GLU A 251 33.06 0.99 -3.03
N ALA A 252 32.14 0.83 -3.99
CA ALA A 252 30.73 0.53 -3.70
C ALA A 252 30.12 -0.51 -4.65
N VAL A 253 29.25 -1.36 -4.09
CA VAL A 253 28.34 -2.23 -4.85
C VAL A 253 26.91 -1.96 -4.38
N ILE A 254 26.01 -1.84 -5.34
CA ILE A 254 24.60 -1.52 -5.09
C ILE A 254 23.78 -2.80 -5.26
N LEU A 255 23.00 -3.14 -4.24
CA LEU A 255 22.01 -4.20 -4.28
C LEU A 255 20.63 -3.61 -4.53
N SER A 256 20.01 -4.04 -5.62
CA SER A 256 18.64 -3.66 -5.99
C SER A 256 17.74 -4.87 -5.88
N ALA A 257 16.66 -4.74 -5.11
CA ALA A 257 15.63 -5.77 -5.03
C ALA A 257 14.33 -5.15 -4.54
N PHE A 258 13.21 -5.54 -5.13
CA PHE A 258 11.90 -5.10 -4.66
C PHE A 258 11.44 -5.74 -3.34
N ASP A 259 11.99 -6.91 -3.02
CA ASP A 259 11.77 -7.62 -1.76
C ASP A 259 12.86 -7.21 -0.74
N PRO A 260 12.51 -6.50 0.34
CA PRO A 260 13.50 -6.02 1.30
C PRO A 260 14.14 -7.13 2.13
N PHE A 261 13.44 -8.26 2.34
CA PHE A 261 14.01 -9.40 3.04
C PHE A 261 15.10 -10.06 2.19
N ARG A 262 14.85 -10.27 0.90
CA ARG A 262 15.90 -10.73 -0.04
C ARG A 262 17.08 -9.77 -0.10
N ARG A 263 16.79 -8.47 -0.07
CA ARG A 263 17.82 -7.42 -0.06
C ARG A 263 18.72 -7.51 1.17
N GLU A 264 18.15 -7.74 2.36
CA GLU A 264 18.95 -7.89 3.58
C GLU A 264 19.71 -9.22 3.61
N VAL A 265 19.09 -10.33 3.19
CA VAL A 265 19.78 -11.63 3.03
C VAL A 265 21.00 -11.47 2.13
N ALA A 266 20.84 -10.80 0.98
CA ALA A 266 21.94 -10.52 0.06
C ALA A 266 22.99 -9.63 0.73
N LYS A 267 22.59 -8.55 1.40
CA LYS A 267 23.53 -7.65 2.07
C LYS A 267 24.41 -8.37 3.09
N VAL A 268 23.80 -9.08 4.02
CA VAL A 268 24.52 -9.82 5.08
C VAL A 268 25.35 -10.96 4.48
N ALA A 269 24.83 -11.65 3.46
CA ALA A 269 25.60 -12.69 2.77
C ALA A 269 26.83 -12.12 2.08
N LEU A 270 26.71 -10.97 1.40
CA LEU A 270 27.83 -10.33 0.73
C LEU A 270 28.87 -9.81 1.74
N GLU A 271 28.44 -9.21 2.86
CA GLU A 271 29.32 -8.80 3.95
C GLU A 271 30.11 -9.99 4.54
N ARG A 272 29.45 -11.12 4.78
CA ARG A 272 30.10 -12.35 5.26
C ARG A 272 31.07 -12.94 4.23
N LEU A 273 30.72 -12.93 2.96
CA LEU A 273 31.58 -13.39 1.86
C LEU A 273 32.81 -12.49 1.67
N ILE A 274 32.64 -11.17 1.83
CA ILE A 274 33.73 -10.19 1.81
C ILE A 274 34.68 -10.44 2.99
N ALA A 275 34.14 -10.65 4.19
CA ALA A 275 34.94 -10.93 5.39
C ALA A 275 35.69 -12.27 5.32
N ASP A 276 35.09 -13.31 4.71
CA ASP A 276 35.72 -14.62 4.47
C ASP A 276 36.76 -14.56 3.33
N GLY A 277 36.64 -13.60 2.42
CA GLY A 277 37.54 -13.39 1.27
C GLY A 277 37.45 -14.45 0.17
N ARG A 278 36.60 -15.47 0.35
CA ARG A 278 36.37 -16.60 -0.58
C ARG A 278 35.00 -16.47 -1.23
N ILE A 279 35.00 -16.02 -2.50
CA ILE A 279 33.78 -15.79 -3.27
C ILE A 279 33.80 -16.73 -4.48
N HIS A 280 33.07 -17.84 -4.38
CA HIS A 280 32.85 -18.79 -5.49
C HIS A 280 31.46 -19.43 -5.35
N PRO A 281 30.86 -19.96 -6.45
CA PRO A 281 29.43 -20.32 -6.46
C PRO A 281 28.96 -21.22 -5.32
N SER A 282 29.67 -22.32 -5.04
CA SER A 282 29.29 -23.25 -3.96
C SER A 282 29.31 -22.59 -2.58
N ARG A 283 30.25 -21.67 -2.33
CA ARG A 283 30.33 -20.95 -1.05
C ARG A 283 29.25 -19.88 -0.95
N ILE A 284 28.93 -19.23 -2.06
CA ILE A 284 27.83 -18.26 -2.14
C ILE A 284 26.52 -18.94 -1.76
N GLU A 285 26.20 -20.08 -2.36
CA GLU A 285 24.98 -20.85 -2.05
C GLU A 285 24.92 -21.24 -0.56
N GLU A 286 26.01 -21.78 -0.02
CA GLU A 286 26.11 -22.17 1.40
C GLU A 286 25.92 -20.98 2.35
N VAL A 287 26.59 -19.86 2.09
CA VAL A 287 26.52 -18.67 2.95
C VAL A 287 25.14 -18.02 2.85
N VAL A 288 24.54 -17.93 1.67
CA VAL A 288 23.20 -17.37 1.47
C VAL A 288 22.15 -18.20 2.22
N GLU A 289 22.22 -19.52 2.15
CA GLU A 289 21.27 -20.38 2.86
C GLU A 289 21.44 -20.28 4.38
N LYS A 290 22.69 -20.25 4.87
CA LYS A 290 22.96 -20.06 6.29
C LYS A 290 22.47 -18.70 6.79
N VAL A 291 22.72 -17.63 6.03
CA VAL A 291 22.23 -16.28 6.36
C VAL A 291 20.72 -16.21 6.36
N ARG A 292 20.05 -16.90 5.44
CA ARG A 292 18.58 -16.98 5.40
C ARG A 292 18.04 -17.59 6.69
N ILE A 293 18.58 -18.71 7.14
CA ILE A 293 18.18 -19.37 8.39
C ILE A 293 18.44 -18.44 9.59
N ASP A 294 19.65 -17.88 9.70
CA ASP A 294 20.01 -16.99 10.80
C ASP A 294 19.07 -15.77 10.88
N LEU A 295 18.69 -15.19 9.74
CA LEU A 295 17.77 -14.04 9.67
C LEU A 295 16.32 -14.45 9.98
N GLU A 296 15.89 -15.66 9.63
CA GLU A 296 14.56 -16.15 9.99
C GLU A 296 14.41 -16.36 11.51
N ASP A 297 15.44 -16.87 12.17
CA ASP A 297 15.47 -16.99 13.63
C ASP A 297 15.46 -15.60 14.28
N GLN A 298 16.25 -14.67 13.74
CA GLN A 298 16.30 -13.29 14.22
C GLN A 298 14.96 -12.57 14.05
N ILE A 299 14.21 -12.83 12.97
CA ILE A 299 12.84 -12.31 12.78
C ILE A 299 11.95 -12.68 13.95
N LEU A 300 11.96 -13.95 14.36
CA LEU A 300 11.09 -14.40 15.45
C LEU A 300 11.48 -13.72 16.76
N GLU A 301 12.78 -13.67 17.06
CA GLU A 301 13.32 -13.02 18.25
C GLU A 301 12.98 -11.51 18.29
N ASP A 302 13.15 -10.78 17.18
CA ASP A 302 12.80 -9.37 17.07
C ASP A 302 11.30 -9.13 17.29
N GLY A 303 10.45 -10.03 16.79
CA GLY A 303 9.00 -10.00 16.99
C GLY A 303 8.63 -10.20 18.46
N GLU A 304 9.18 -11.21 19.11
CA GLU A 304 8.95 -11.51 20.53
C GLU A 304 9.42 -10.37 21.44
N ASN A 305 10.65 -9.87 21.23
CA ASN A 305 11.21 -8.75 21.97
C ASN A 305 10.36 -7.49 21.83
N THR A 306 9.82 -7.23 20.63
CA THR A 306 8.91 -6.11 20.39
C THR A 306 7.63 -6.20 21.21
N LEU A 307 7.03 -7.40 21.27
CA LEU A 307 5.80 -7.59 22.05
C LEU A 307 6.05 -7.47 23.56
N ILE A 308 7.19 -7.97 24.04
CA ILE A 308 7.62 -7.84 25.44
C ILE A 308 7.80 -6.35 25.79
N GLU A 309 8.52 -5.59 24.95
CA GLU A 309 8.76 -4.16 25.14
C GLU A 309 7.44 -3.36 25.22
N LEU A 310 6.46 -3.71 24.37
CA LEU A 310 5.15 -3.05 24.34
C LEU A 310 4.19 -3.54 25.45
N GLY A 311 4.53 -4.62 26.17
CA GLY A 311 3.68 -5.26 27.17
C GLY A 311 2.46 -5.97 26.57
N ILE A 312 2.61 -6.53 25.36
CA ILE A 312 1.55 -7.27 24.65
C ILE A 312 1.80 -8.77 24.84
N HIS A 313 0.77 -9.50 25.25
CA HIS A 313 0.83 -10.94 25.47
C HIS A 313 -0.20 -11.70 24.64
N GLY A 314 0.01 -13.00 24.43
CA GLY A 314 -0.96 -13.88 23.78
C GLY A 314 -1.23 -13.54 22.30
N MET A 315 -0.22 -13.10 21.56
CA MET A 315 -0.33 -12.91 20.11
C MET A 315 0.02 -14.21 19.38
N HIS A 316 -0.67 -14.49 18.27
CA HIS A 316 -0.44 -15.71 17.50
C HIS A 316 0.98 -15.75 16.91
N PRO A 317 1.72 -16.89 16.94
CA PRO A 317 3.12 -16.97 16.48
C PRO A 317 3.35 -16.45 15.05
N GLU A 318 2.41 -16.70 14.14
CA GLU A 318 2.49 -16.16 12.77
C GLU A 318 2.45 -14.61 12.72
N LEU A 319 1.65 -13.97 13.58
CA LEU A 319 1.66 -12.50 13.69
C LEU A 319 2.97 -12.00 14.29
N VAL A 320 3.52 -12.73 15.28
CA VAL A 320 4.85 -12.42 15.85
C VAL A 320 5.93 -12.45 14.76
N LYS A 321 5.93 -13.48 13.92
CA LYS A 321 6.85 -13.61 12.78
C LYS A 321 6.66 -12.47 11.77
N LEU A 322 5.44 -12.07 11.45
CA LEU A 322 5.17 -10.94 10.57
C LEU A 322 5.66 -9.61 11.18
N ILE A 323 5.50 -9.43 12.50
CA ILE A 323 6.01 -8.24 13.20
C ILE A 323 7.52 -8.16 13.06
N GLY A 324 8.24 -9.27 13.29
CA GLY A 324 9.68 -9.32 13.09
C GLY A 324 10.10 -8.99 11.65
N LYS A 325 9.35 -9.46 10.65
CA LYS A 325 9.59 -9.13 9.23
C LYS A 325 9.52 -7.62 8.95
N MET A 326 8.72 -6.86 9.70
CA MET A 326 8.65 -5.39 9.54
C MET A 326 10.00 -4.70 9.74
N LYS A 327 10.94 -5.30 10.49
CA LYS A 327 12.29 -4.74 10.67
C LYS A 327 13.05 -4.60 9.35
N TYR A 328 12.75 -5.45 8.37
CA TYR A 328 13.43 -5.43 7.09
C TYR A 328 12.67 -4.60 6.05
N ARG A 329 11.44 -4.19 6.35
CA ARG A 329 10.64 -3.32 5.48
C ARG A 329 10.93 -1.86 5.82
N GLN A 330 11.12 -1.06 4.77
CA GLN A 330 11.09 0.40 4.90
C GLN A 330 9.81 0.93 4.25
N SER A 331 9.21 1.92 4.89
CA SER A 331 8.06 2.66 4.38
C SER A 331 8.33 4.14 4.62
N TYR A 332 8.21 4.96 3.58
CA TYR A 332 8.46 6.42 3.66
C TYR A 332 9.85 6.80 4.23
N GLY A 333 10.88 5.98 3.97
CA GLY A 333 12.25 6.19 4.46
C GLY A 333 12.46 5.84 5.95
N GLN A 334 11.44 5.31 6.63
CA GLN A 334 11.52 4.81 8.00
C GLN A 334 11.54 3.29 8.02
N ASN A 335 12.17 2.74 9.06
CA ASN A 335 12.03 1.33 9.39
C ASN A 335 10.59 1.05 9.85
N LEU A 336 9.91 0.09 9.23
CA LEU A 336 8.49 -0.15 9.50
C LEU A 336 8.25 -0.66 10.92
N LEU A 337 9.08 -1.57 11.43
CA LEU A 337 8.94 -2.06 12.81
C LEU A 337 9.10 -0.92 13.82
N GLN A 338 10.09 -0.06 13.62
CA GLN A 338 10.32 1.09 14.50
C GLN A 338 9.15 2.07 14.47
N HIS A 339 8.65 2.37 13.27
CA HIS A 339 7.46 3.20 13.10
C HIS A 339 6.26 2.59 13.84
N SER A 340 5.92 1.32 13.58
CA SER A 340 4.79 0.65 14.24
C SER A 340 4.95 0.58 15.76
N LYS A 341 6.18 0.42 16.29
CA LYS A 341 6.46 0.53 17.74
C LYS A 341 6.12 1.92 18.29
N GLU A 342 6.54 2.98 17.62
CA GLU A 342 6.24 4.35 18.02
C GLU A 342 4.73 4.63 17.99
N VAL A 343 4.05 4.21 16.92
CA VAL A 343 2.60 4.28 16.79
C VAL A 343 1.93 3.54 17.95
N SER A 344 2.41 2.35 18.33
CA SER A 344 1.89 1.60 19.48
C SER A 344 2.05 2.34 20.80
N VAL A 345 3.22 2.94 21.05
CA VAL A 345 3.45 3.71 22.28
C VAL A 345 2.51 4.91 22.35
N LEU A 346 2.40 5.68 21.27
CA LEU A 346 1.52 6.86 21.19
C LEU A 346 0.05 6.47 21.34
N ALA A 347 -0.40 5.43 20.62
CA ALA A 347 -1.77 4.93 20.71
C ALA A 347 -2.11 4.43 22.11
N GLY A 348 -1.17 3.74 22.78
CA GLY A 348 -1.33 3.28 24.15
C GLY A 348 -1.48 4.44 25.15
N ILE A 349 -0.68 5.49 25.02
CA ILE A 349 -0.76 6.69 25.88
C ILE A 349 -2.09 7.42 25.64
N MET A 350 -2.45 7.68 24.39
CA MET A 350 -3.71 8.36 24.05
C MET A 350 -4.93 7.57 24.55
N ALA A 351 -4.93 6.24 24.39
CA ALA A 351 -6.00 5.40 24.89
C ALA A 351 -6.12 5.46 26.42
N ALA A 352 -4.99 5.41 27.14
CA ALA A 352 -4.98 5.51 28.60
C ALA A 352 -5.54 6.85 29.09
N GLU A 353 -5.11 7.97 28.51
CA GLU A 353 -5.59 9.31 28.86
C GLU A 353 -7.08 9.51 28.56
N LEU A 354 -7.56 8.86 27.50
CA LEU A 354 -8.98 8.87 27.14
C LEU A 354 -9.79 7.82 27.92
N GLY A 355 -9.21 7.01 28.80
CA GLY A 355 -9.92 5.97 29.54
C GLY A 355 -10.43 4.81 28.68
N LEU A 356 -9.75 4.53 27.57
CA LEU A 356 -9.94 3.36 26.70
C LEU A 356 -8.88 2.30 27.02
N ASP A 357 -9.04 1.08 26.51
CA ASP A 357 -8.10 -0.02 26.75
C ASP A 357 -6.76 0.22 26.01
N PRO A 358 -5.64 0.44 26.73
CA PRO A 358 -4.33 0.69 26.12
C PRO A 358 -3.76 -0.53 25.40
N ILE A 359 -4.11 -1.76 25.82
CA ILE A 359 -3.61 -2.99 25.21
C ILE A 359 -4.25 -3.17 23.83
N LEU A 360 -5.57 -2.96 23.71
CA LEU A 360 -6.25 -3.01 22.41
C LEU A 360 -5.72 -1.95 21.44
N ALA A 361 -5.45 -0.74 21.93
CA ALA A 361 -4.85 0.32 21.11
C ALA A 361 -3.43 -0.04 20.64
N LYS A 362 -2.57 -0.55 21.53
CA LYS A 362 -1.22 -1.01 21.19
C LYS A 362 -1.22 -2.13 20.17
N ARG A 363 -2.15 -3.09 20.28
CA ARG A 363 -2.32 -4.21 19.33
C ARG A 363 -2.76 -3.72 17.95
N GLY A 364 -3.77 -2.83 17.90
CA GLY A 364 -4.20 -2.20 16.65
C GLY A 364 -3.07 -1.45 15.97
N ALA A 365 -2.30 -0.69 16.77
CA ALA A 365 -1.17 0.10 16.29
C ALA A 365 0.03 -0.74 15.82
N ILE A 366 0.43 -1.82 16.50
CA ILE A 366 1.60 -2.60 16.05
C ILE A 366 1.30 -3.35 14.74
N LEU A 367 0.02 -3.65 14.51
CA LEU A 367 -0.46 -4.40 13.36
C LEU A 367 -1.02 -3.54 12.22
N HIS A 368 -1.17 -2.22 12.39
CA HIS A 368 -1.88 -1.36 11.41
C HIS A 368 -1.32 -1.51 9.99
N ASP A 369 0.01 -1.59 9.88
CA ASP A 369 0.75 -1.72 8.62
C ASP A 369 1.25 -3.14 8.32
N ILE A 370 0.77 -4.16 9.05
CA ILE A 370 1.25 -5.55 8.89
C ILE A 370 1.02 -6.09 7.47
N GLY A 371 0.07 -5.52 6.73
CA GLY A 371 -0.16 -5.85 5.33
C GLY A 371 1.03 -5.56 4.40
N LYS A 372 1.90 -4.60 4.75
CA LYS A 372 3.08 -4.23 3.95
C LYS A 372 4.17 -5.30 3.90
N VAL A 373 4.10 -6.30 4.78
CA VAL A 373 5.05 -7.44 4.83
C VAL A 373 4.46 -8.75 4.35
N LEU A 374 3.22 -8.74 3.85
CA LEU A 374 2.61 -9.90 3.21
C LEU A 374 3.14 -10.08 1.79
N ASP A 375 3.15 -11.32 1.30
CA ASP A 375 3.71 -11.64 -0.01
C ASP A 375 2.95 -10.93 -1.15
N LYS A 376 3.69 -10.45 -2.16
CA LYS A 376 3.19 -9.62 -3.28
C LYS A 376 2.09 -10.24 -4.16
N ASN A 377 1.75 -11.52 -3.96
CA ASN A 377 0.67 -12.17 -4.70
C ASN A 377 -0.72 -11.82 -4.15
N SER A 378 -0.79 -11.11 -3.01
CA SER A 378 -2.03 -10.61 -2.44
C SER A 378 -2.39 -9.25 -3.05
N GLU A 379 -3.38 -9.24 -3.94
CA GLU A 379 -3.96 -8.01 -4.48
C GLU A 379 -4.87 -7.34 -3.45
N GLY A 380 -4.62 -6.07 -3.12
CA GLY A 380 -5.47 -5.26 -2.25
C GLY A 380 -4.74 -4.17 -1.47
N PRO A 381 -5.46 -3.19 -0.87
CA PRO A 381 -4.90 -2.24 0.09
C PRO A 381 -4.27 -2.96 1.28
N HIS A 382 -3.10 -2.50 1.75
CA HIS A 382 -2.39 -3.16 2.85
C HIS A 382 -3.19 -3.16 4.16
N ALA A 383 -4.02 -2.14 4.39
CA ALA A 383 -4.92 -2.08 5.54
C ALA A 383 -5.91 -3.25 5.55
N LEU A 384 -6.53 -3.54 4.40
CA LEU A 384 -7.49 -4.64 4.27
C LEU A 384 -6.79 -6.00 4.38
N LEU A 385 -5.66 -6.18 3.71
CA LEU A 385 -4.88 -7.42 3.78
C LEU A 385 -4.38 -7.70 5.21
N GLY A 386 -3.91 -6.67 5.90
CA GLY A 386 -3.50 -6.75 7.30
C GLY A 386 -4.67 -7.13 8.21
N ALA A 387 -5.85 -6.55 8.00
CA ALA A 387 -7.05 -6.87 8.75
C ALA A 387 -7.53 -8.30 8.51
N GLU A 388 -7.47 -8.81 7.28
CA GLU A 388 -7.79 -10.20 6.96
C GLU A 388 -6.85 -11.18 7.68
N VAL A 389 -5.55 -10.88 7.70
CA VAL A 389 -4.55 -11.69 8.39
C VAL A 389 -4.77 -11.67 9.89
N ALA A 390 -5.00 -10.49 10.49
CA ALA A 390 -5.32 -10.37 11.91
C ALA A 390 -6.59 -11.16 12.27
N LYS A 391 -7.62 -11.08 11.42
CA LYS A 391 -8.88 -11.84 11.59
C LYS A 391 -8.66 -13.35 11.47
N LYS A 392 -7.84 -13.80 10.50
CA LYS A 392 -7.50 -15.22 10.32
C LYS A 392 -6.83 -15.82 11.56
N TYR A 393 -6.00 -15.03 12.25
CA TYR A 393 -5.33 -15.44 13.48
C TYR A 393 -6.08 -15.03 14.76
N ASN A 394 -7.40 -14.77 14.64
CA ASN A 394 -8.34 -14.58 15.74
C ASN A 394 -8.03 -13.37 16.66
N GLU A 395 -7.54 -12.27 16.09
CA GLU A 395 -7.44 -10.99 16.80
C GLU A 395 -8.82 -10.39 17.13
N HIS A 396 -8.83 -9.51 18.14
CA HIS A 396 -10.06 -8.87 18.60
C HIS A 396 -10.71 -8.00 17.51
N PRO A 397 -12.06 -7.98 17.35
CA PRO A 397 -12.74 -7.21 16.30
C PRO A 397 -12.36 -5.72 16.25
N ILE A 398 -12.17 -5.09 17.41
CA ILE A 398 -11.69 -3.69 17.51
C ILE A 398 -10.29 -3.52 16.91
N VAL A 399 -9.39 -4.47 17.12
CA VAL A 399 -8.03 -4.47 16.55
C VAL A 399 -8.11 -4.63 15.04
N VAL A 400 -8.92 -5.58 14.57
CA VAL A 400 -9.15 -5.80 13.12
C VAL A 400 -9.73 -4.55 12.46
N ASN A 401 -10.72 -3.90 13.07
CA ASN A 401 -11.29 -2.64 12.54
C ASN A 401 -10.27 -1.52 12.55
N ALA A 402 -9.46 -1.37 13.60
CA ALA A 402 -8.40 -0.35 13.65
C ALA A 402 -7.36 -0.54 12.53
N ILE A 403 -7.00 -1.79 12.20
CA ILE A 403 -6.13 -2.11 11.07
C ILE A 403 -6.84 -1.79 9.75
N ALA A 404 -8.11 -2.18 9.58
CA ALA A 404 -8.83 -1.97 8.32
C ALA A 404 -9.14 -0.50 7.99
N SER A 405 -9.32 0.35 9.01
CA SER A 405 -9.86 1.71 8.86
C SER A 405 -8.85 2.83 9.05
N HIS A 406 -7.58 2.55 9.36
CA HIS A 406 -6.58 3.61 9.59
C HIS A 406 -6.30 4.48 8.36
N HIS A 407 -6.56 3.98 7.15
CA HIS A 407 -6.55 4.76 5.90
C HIS A 407 -7.95 5.10 5.38
N GLU A 408 -8.98 4.96 6.22
CA GLU A 408 -10.39 5.27 5.90
C GLU A 408 -11.00 4.39 4.78
N ASP A 409 -10.39 3.24 4.50
CA ASP A 409 -10.91 2.23 3.56
C ASP A 409 -12.24 1.60 4.05
N VAL A 410 -12.45 1.59 5.38
CA VAL A 410 -13.64 1.07 6.07
C VAL A 410 -14.05 2.04 7.17
N GLU A 411 -15.32 2.04 7.56
CA GLU A 411 -15.82 2.84 8.68
C GLU A 411 -15.12 2.51 10.00
N MET A 412 -14.73 3.54 10.74
CA MET A 412 -14.18 3.41 12.09
C MET A 412 -15.30 3.12 13.08
N GLU A 413 -15.41 1.87 13.53
CA GLU A 413 -16.50 1.41 14.41
C GLU A 413 -16.21 1.72 15.89
N HIS A 414 -14.95 1.99 16.24
CA HIS A 414 -14.52 2.19 17.62
C HIS A 414 -13.49 3.34 17.73
N PRO A 415 -13.50 4.16 18.81
CA PRO A 415 -12.55 5.26 19.01
C PRO A 415 -11.07 4.87 18.92
N ILE A 416 -10.74 3.61 19.20
CA ILE A 416 -9.37 3.07 19.07
C ILE A 416 -8.87 3.16 17.62
N ALA A 417 -9.73 2.97 16.61
CA ALA A 417 -9.32 3.07 15.21
C ALA A 417 -8.80 4.48 14.88
N ALA A 418 -9.52 5.50 15.32
CA ALA A 418 -9.11 6.89 15.14
C ALA A 418 -7.87 7.26 15.98
N ILE A 419 -7.67 6.63 17.15
CA ILE A 419 -6.43 6.78 17.93
C ILE A 419 -5.23 6.17 17.19
N VAL A 420 -5.41 5.01 16.57
CA VAL A 420 -4.35 4.36 15.77
C VAL A 420 -3.99 5.22 14.57
N GLN A 421 -4.97 5.72 13.83
CA GLN A 421 -4.73 6.64 12.71
C GLN A 421 -4.03 7.93 13.17
N ALA A 422 -4.49 8.53 14.26
CA ALA A 422 -3.84 9.69 14.86
C ALA A 422 -2.37 9.42 15.23
N ALA A 423 -2.10 8.26 15.85
CA ALA A 423 -0.75 7.88 16.26
C ALA A 423 0.16 7.67 15.04
N ASP A 424 -0.35 7.04 13.98
CA ASP A 424 0.35 6.86 12.70
C ASP A 424 0.73 8.22 12.10
N ALA A 425 -0.25 9.12 11.98
CA ALA A 425 -0.03 10.44 11.41
C ALA A 425 0.96 11.29 12.24
N ILE A 426 0.92 11.20 13.58
CA ILE A 426 1.90 11.86 14.47
C ILE A 426 3.31 11.27 14.27
N SER A 427 3.44 9.94 14.15
CA SER A 427 4.73 9.29 13.90
C SER A 427 5.29 9.69 12.52
N GLY A 428 4.42 9.76 11.50
CA GLY A 428 4.77 10.17 10.14
C GLY A 428 5.19 11.64 10.00
N ALA A 429 4.58 12.55 10.77
CA ALA A 429 4.82 14.00 10.69
C ALA A 429 6.06 14.49 11.46
N ARG A 430 6.77 13.61 12.19
CA ARG A 430 7.93 14.01 13.00
C ARG A 430 9.09 14.53 12.11
N PRO A 431 9.67 15.71 12.39
CA PRO A 431 10.79 16.26 11.64
C PRO A 431 11.97 15.27 11.57
N GLY A 432 12.43 14.94 10.36
CA GLY A 432 13.53 14.00 10.12
C GLY A 432 13.11 12.52 10.08
N ALA A 433 11.87 12.18 10.43
CA ALA A 433 11.37 10.82 10.34
C ALA A 433 11.10 10.44 8.89
N ARG A 434 10.49 11.31 8.09
CA ARG A 434 10.44 11.18 6.62
C ARG A 434 11.48 12.12 6.01
N ARG A 435 12.41 11.58 5.21
CA ARG A 435 13.35 12.42 4.46
C ARG A 435 12.53 13.19 3.41
N GLU A 436 12.59 14.52 3.40
CA GLU A 436 12.08 15.30 2.26
C GLU A 436 12.68 14.71 0.97
N PRO A 437 11.88 14.51 -0.09
CA PRO A 437 12.40 14.07 -1.37
C PRO A 437 13.51 15.04 -1.78
N LEU A 438 14.72 14.51 -2.00
CA LEU A 438 15.84 15.27 -2.55
C LEU A 438 15.40 16.07 -3.80
N GLU A 439 14.46 15.52 -4.57
CA GLU A 439 13.87 16.17 -5.73
C GLU A 439 13.01 17.41 -5.40
N SER A 440 12.19 17.37 -4.35
CA SER A 440 11.42 18.55 -3.89
C SER A 440 12.36 19.63 -3.36
N TYR A 441 13.38 19.21 -2.63
CA TYR A 441 14.44 20.09 -2.16
C TYR A 441 15.21 20.76 -3.31
N VAL A 442 15.61 19.99 -4.33
CA VAL A 442 16.29 20.49 -5.53
C VAL A 442 15.36 21.43 -6.30
N LYS A 443 14.11 21.05 -6.57
CA LYS A 443 13.10 21.91 -7.24
C LYS A 443 12.86 23.21 -6.47
N ARG A 444 12.89 23.17 -5.14
CA ARG A 444 12.76 24.35 -4.27
C ARG A 444 13.97 25.28 -4.41
N LEU A 445 15.19 24.74 -4.42
CA LEU A 445 16.41 25.52 -4.66
C LEU A 445 16.41 26.10 -6.07
N GLU A 446 16.06 25.32 -7.09
CA GLU A 446 15.94 25.77 -8.48
C GLU A 446 14.90 26.88 -8.65
N LYS A 447 13.73 26.77 -8.00
CA LYS A 447 12.70 27.81 -8.02
C LYS A 447 13.22 29.11 -7.41
N LEU A 448 13.94 29.02 -6.29
CA LEU A 448 14.53 30.16 -5.60
C LEU A 448 15.65 30.81 -6.43
N GLU A 449 16.49 30.03 -7.11
CA GLU A 449 17.50 30.53 -8.04
C GLU A 449 16.86 31.20 -9.27
N THR A 450 15.80 30.61 -9.81
CA THR A 450 15.06 31.12 -10.98
C THR A 450 14.35 32.43 -10.68
N LEU A 451 13.72 32.53 -9.50
CA LEU A 451 13.04 33.74 -9.04
C LEU A 451 14.03 34.90 -8.91
N ALA A 452 15.18 34.68 -8.26
CA ALA A 452 16.23 35.69 -8.17
C ALA A 452 16.84 36.04 -9.54
N LYS A 453 16.93 35.07 -10.47
CA LYS A 453 17.44 35.28 -11.83
C LYS A 453 16.48 36.06 -12.74
N SER A 454 15.20 36.14 -12.38
CA SER A 454 14.18 36.84 -13.17
C SER A 454 14.33 38.37 -13.17
N PHE A 455 15.13 38.92 -12.26
CA PHE A 455 15.33 40.36 -12.14
C PHE A 455 16.36 40.88 -13.16
N GLU A 456 16.11 42.08 -13.68
CA GLU A 456 16.97 42.72 -14.68
C GLU A 456 18.36 43.04 -14.11
N GLY A 457 19.42 42.75 -14.89
CA GLY A 457 20.80 42.96 -14.49
C GLY A 457 21.42 41.84 -13.64
N VAL A 458 20.67 40.77 -13.34
CA VAL A 458 21.20 39.57 -12.67
C VAL A 458 21.87 38.65 -13.70
N ALA A 459 23.16 38.35 -13.50
CA ALA A 459 23.92 37.44 -14.36
C ALA A 459 23.82 35.98 -13.90
N LYS A 460 24.00 35.73 -12.59
CA LYS A 460 23.99 34.37 -12.00
C LYS A 460 23.38 34.38 -10.61
N THR A 461 22.76 33.27 -10.23
CA THR A 461 22.19 33.06 -8.89
C THR A 461 22.65 31.72 -8.34
N TYR A 462 22.83 31.67 -7.02
CA TYR A 462 23.23 30.47 -6.30
C TYR A 462 22.46 30.38 -4.98
N ALA A 463 21.74 29.29 -4.77
CA ALA A 463 21.18 28.96 -3.47
C ALA A 463 22.24 28.21 -2.64
N ILE A 464 22.61 28.76 -1.49
CA ILE A 464 23.67 28.25 -0.60
C ILE A 464 23.07 27.99 0.79
N GLN A 465 23.78 27.24 1.63
CA GLN A 465 23.37 26.92 3.00
C GLN A 465 21.97 26.28 3.07
N ALA A 466 21.78 25.28 2.21
CA ALA A 466 20.53 24.59 2.09
C ALA A 466 19.30 25.47 1.77
N GLY A 467 19.51 26.56 1.03
CA GLY A 467 18.46 27.50 0.64
C GLY A 467 18.17 28.59 1.67
N ARG A 468 19.00 28.72 2.71
CA ARG A 468 18.92 29.82 3.68
C ARG A 468 19.69 31.07 3.23
N GLU A 469 20.53 30.96 2.20
CA GLU A 469 21.22 32.10 1.61
C GLU A 469 21.10 32.06 0.08
N VAL A 470 20.81 33.19 -0.54
CA VAL A 470 20.77 33.34 -2.00
C VAL A 470 21.83 34.36 -2.40
N ARG A 471 22.80 33.94 -3.21
CA ARG A 471 23.81 34.83 -3.78
C ARG A 471 23.45 35.19 -5.20
N VAL A 472 23.38 36.49 -5.47
CA VAL A 472 22.95 37.06 -6.74
C VAL A 472 24.13 37.85 -7.30
N VAL A 473 24.71 37.38 -8.40
CA VAL A 473 25.81 38.06 -9.09
C VAL A 473 25.22 38.94 -10.18
N VAL A 474 25.54 40.24 -10.14
CA VAL A 474 24.98 41.25 -11.04
C VAL A 474 25.99 41.75 -12.07
N GLU A 475 25.48 42.21 -13.21
CA GLU A 475 26.28 42.86 -14.26
C GLU A 475 26.67 44.28 -13.81
N HIS A 476 27.96 44.49 -13.52
CA HIS A 476 28.47 45.75 -12.97
C HIS A 476 28.27 46.99 -13.87
N GLU A 477 28.02 46.77 -15.17
CA GLU A 477 27.77 47.81 -16.17
C GLU A 477 26.34 48.35 -16.12
N LYS A 478 25.38 47.52 -15.67
CA LYS A 478 23.95 47.86 -15.66
C LYS A 478 23.44 48.22 -14.27
N ILE A 479 24.04 47.65 -13.23
CA ILE A 479 23.64 47.87 -11.84
C ILE A 479 24.73 48.64 -11.12
N ASP A 480 24.36 49.78 -10.52
CA ASP A 480 25.21 50.55 -9.60
C ASP A 480 24.99 50.12 -8.14
N ASP A 481 25.74 50.70 -7.21
CA ASP A 481 25.72 50.26 -5.80
C ASP A 481 24.37 50.54 -5.12
N ILE A 482 23.66 51.60 -5.54
CA ILE A 482 22.33 51.96 -5.00
C ILE A 482 21.27 51.00 -5.54
N MET A 483 21.32 50.68 -6.84
CA MET A 483 20.44 49.71 -7.47
C MET A 483 20.69 48.30 -6.92
N ALA A 484 21.93 47.94 -6.56
CA ALA A 484 22.23 46.66 -5.95
C ALA A 484 21.56 46.49 -4.58
N GLU A 485 21.53 47.54 -3.75
CA GLU A 485 20.82 47.55 -2.48
C GLU A 485 19.30 47.39 -2.67
N LYS A 486 18.73 48.15 -3.61
CA LYS A 486 17.31 48.05 -3.95
C LYS A 486 16.94 46.66 -4.47
N LEU A 487 17.78 46.10 -5.34
CA LEU A 487 17.59 44.76 -5.91
C LEU A 487 17.60 43.68 -4.83
N ALA A 488 18.48 43.79 -3.83
CA ALA A 488 18.52 42.85 -2.71
C ALA A 488 17.19 42.84 -1.93
N GLN A 489 16.60 44.02 -1.70
CA GLN A 489 15.30 44.16 -1.03
C GLN A 489 14.16 43.63 -1.89
N GLU A 490 14.12 43.96 -3.18
CA GLU A 490 13.08 43.50 -4.10
C GLU A 490 13.08 41.98 -4.27
N ILE A 491 14.26 41.35 -4.35
CA ILE A 491 14.40 39.89 -4.40
C ILE A 491 13.90 39.26 -3.08
N ALA A 492 14.27 39.84 -1.93
CA ALA A 492 13.84 39.33 -0.64
C ALA A 492 12.31 39.38 -0.48
N SER A 493 11.68 40.51 -0.84
CA SER A 493 10.22 40.65 -0.81
C SER A 493 9.51 39.67 -1.75
N LYS A 494 10.02 39.51 -2.96
CA LYS A 494 9.42 38.58 -3.93
C LYS A 494 9.54 37.12 -3.50
N ILE A 495 10.65 36.72 -2.89
CA ILE A 495 10.80 35.39 -2.29
C ILE A 495 9.78 35.20 -1.17
N GLN A 496 9.56 36.21 -0.32
CA GLN A 496 8.59 36.16 0.77
C GLN A 496 7.14 36.04 0.28
N GLU A 497 6.79 36.64 -0.86
CA GLU A 497 5.45 36.59 -1.44
C GLU A 497 5.16 35.27 -2.19
N GLU A 498 6.14 34.76 -2.95
CA GLU A 498 5.91 33.62 -3.87
C GLU A 498 6.35 32.25 -3.31
N MET A 499 7.05 32.23 -2.16
CA MET A 499 7.56 31.01 -1.55
C MET A 499 7.36 30.98 -0.03
N GLU A 500 6.76 29.89 0.45
CA GLU A 500 6.71 29.59 1.88
C GLU A 500 8.03 28.96 2.33
N PHE A 501 8.67 29.54 3.35
CA PHE A 501 9.91 29.02 3.92
C PHE A 501 9.93 29.06 5.45
N PRO A 502 10.43 27.99 6.11
CA PRO A 502 10.63 27.99 7.56
C PRO A 502 11.90 28.78 7.93
N GLY A 503 11.70 30.03 8.35
CA GLY A 503 12.76 30.91 8.87
C GLY A 503 13.12 32.05 7.91
N GLN A 504 14.29 32.66 8.12
CA GLN A 504 14.74 33.80 7.32
C GLN A 504 15.70 33.34 6.21
N ILE A 505 15.51 33.91 5.02
CA ILE A 505 16.42 33.74 3.88
C ILE A 505 17.26 35.01 3.74
N LYS A 506 18.57 34.83 3.68
CA LYS A 506 19.53 35.92 3.48
C LYS A 506 19.79 36.13 1.99
N VAL A 507 19.45 37.28 1.44
CA VAL A 507 19.78 37.65 0.05
C VAL A 507 21.08 38.47 0.04
N VAL A 508 22.04 38.03 -0.76
CA VAL A 508 23.35 38.70 -0.93
C VAL A 508 23.55 39.04 -2.39
N VAL A 509 23.55 40.33 -2.71
CA VAL A 509 23.88 40.81 -4.06
C VAL A 509 25.38 41.09 -4.13
N ILE A 510 26.04 40.53 -5.15
CA ILE A 510 27.48 40.62 -5.37
C ILE A 510 27.71 41.33 -6.71
N ARG A 511 28.30 42.52 -6.64
CA ARG A 511 28.79 43.28 -7.79
C ARG A 511 30.31 43.18 -7.83
N GLU A 512 30.84 42.49 -8.84
CA GLU A 512 32.28 42.26 -8.98
C GLU A 512 32.79 42.86 -10.30
N VAL A 513 33.93 43.59 -10.24
CA VAL A 513 34.64 44.09 -11.42
C VAL A 513 36.05 43.50 -11.42
N ARG A 514 36.42 42.77 -12.47
CA ARG A 514 37.76 42.21 -12.63
C ARG A 514 38.55 42.98 -13.68
N LYS A 515 39.63 43.65 -13.26
CA LYS A 515 40.61 44.28 -14.18
C LYS A 515 41.90 43.48 -14.15
N ILE A 516 42.34 43.02 -15.32
CA ILE A 516 43.56 42.21 -15.47
C ILE A 516 44.54 43.02 -16.30
N ALA A 517 45.75 43.19 -15.79
CA ALA A 517 46.86 43.82 -16.51
C ALA A 517 48.06 42.88 -16.46
N PHE A 518 48.71 42.70 -17.60
CA PHE A 518 49.92 41.90 -17.70
C PHE A 518 51.12 42.84 -17.81
N ALA A 519 52.04 42.77 -16.85
CA ALA A 519 53.34 43.41 -16.94
C ALA A 519 54.28 42.52 -17.78
N LYS A 520 55.19 43.16 -18.53
CA LYS A 520 56.25 42.46 -19.25
C LYS A 520 57.51 42.38 -18.41
#